data_AF-R2RRS8-F1
#
_entry.id   AF-R2RRS8-F1
#
_cell.length_a   1.000
_cell.length_b   1.000
_cell.length_c   1.000
_cell.angle_alpha   90.00
_cell.angle_beta   90.00
_cell.angle_gamma   90.00
#
_symmetry.space_group_name_H-M   'P 1'
#
loop_
_entity.id
_entity.type
_entity.pdbx_description
1 polymer ?
#
loop_
_entity_poly.entity_id
_entity_poly.type
_entity_poly.pdbx_seq_one_letter_code
_entity_poly.pdbx_strand_id
1 'polypeptide(L)'
;MNMQVSFFVKDQPEGCYFEKVQASFFEEEEQIEAYYPKEIFDAVLDDALLRILRKVFNSLEKIGEVEEYLQFLDFHLVNVYNSSFVSKHFLLYKNTDVDNLLEHVLMEVAEPLAEGYFETLIDYLETNIEDEVFVDFRLNGEELLLEVQSQGKKISQIEPLKQLIVDYDESFERVATEFLENFI
;
A
#
# COMPACT_ATOMS: atom_id res chain seq x y z
N MET A 1 10.23 -1.07 8.22
CA MET A 1 10.87 -1.96 7.23
C MET A 1 9.76 -2.30 6.26
N ASN A 2 9.84 -1.92 4.97
CA ASN A 2 8.71 -2.14 4.06
C ASN A 2 8.54 -3.63 3.78
N MET A 3 7.29 -4.08 3.64
CA MET A 3 6.97 -5.49 3.48
C MET A 3 7.40 -5.99 2.11
N GLN A 4 8.27 -7.00 2.05
CA GLN A 4 8.71 -7.58 0.78
C GLN A 4 8.10 -8.95 0.55
N VAL A 5 7.43 -9.16 -0.58
CA VAL A 5 7.02 -10.49 -1.05
C VAL A 5 7.94 -10.94 -2.19
N SER A 6 8.69 -12.00 -1.95
CA SER A 6 9.73 -12.51 -2.84
C SER A 6 9.32 -13.82 -3.50
N PHE A 7 9.42 -13.87 -4.83
CA PHE A 7 9.13 -15.04 -5.66
C PHE A 7 10.42 -15.69 -6.15
N PHE A 8 10.55 -16.99 -5.91
CA PHE A 8 11.70 -17.80 -6.31
C PHE A 8 11.29 -18.69 -7.48
N VAL A 9 11.33 -18.13 -8.69
CA VAL A 9 10.87 -18.79 -9.92
C VAL A 9 11.99 -18.82 -10.94
N LYS A 10 12.28 -20.00 -11.50
CA LYS A 10 13.30 -20.20 -12.54
C LYS A 10 12.65 -20.48 -13.89
N ASP A 11 13.07 -19.75 -14.91
CA ASP A 11 12.63 -20.00 -16.29
C ASP A 11 13.13 -21.37 -16.77
N GLN A 12 12.27 -22.10 -17.46
CA GLN A 12 12.58 -23.38 -18.10
C GLN A 12 12.11 -23.36 -19.57
N PRO A 13 12.64 -24.23 -20.45
CA PRO A 13 12.29 -24.20 -21.88
C PRO A 13 10.78 -24.25 -22.15
N GLU A 14 10.06 -25.12 -21.45
CA GLU A 14 8.64 -25.40 -21.65
C GLU A 14 7.73 -24.67 -20.64
N GLY A 15 8.28 -23.94 -19.65
CA GLY A 15 7.52 -23.49 -18.48
C GLY A 15 8.38 -22.78 -17.45
N CYS A 16 7.95 -22.80 -16.20
CA CYS A 16 8.68 -22.24 -15.06
C CYS A 16 8.72 -23.24 -13.91
N TYR A 17 9.83 -23.28 -13.19
CA TYR A 17 9.93 -24.01 -11.93
C TYR A 17 9.76 -23.03 -10.77
N PHE A 18 8.74 -23.24 -9.94
CA PHE A 18 8.41 -22.39 -8.80
C PHE A 18 8.84 -23.07 -7.51
N GLU A 19 9.86 -22.53 -6.86
CA GLU A 19 10.41 -23.06 -5.62
C GLU A 19 9.55 -22.66 -4.43
N LYS A 20 9.40 -21.36 -4.22
CA LYS A 20 8.70 -20.81 -3.06
C LYS A 20 8.30 -19.35 -3.23
N VAL A 21 7.36 -18.91 -2.41
CA VAL A 21 7.06 -17.50 -2.15
C VAL A 21 7.31 -17.20 -0.67
N GLN A 22 7.86 -16.02 -0.38
CA GLN A 22 8.24 -15.62 0.99
C GLN A 22 7.89 -14.17 1.24
N ALA A 23 7.30 -13.86 2.40
CA ALA A 23 7.13 -12.51 2.90
C ALA A 23 8.17 -12.23 4.01
N SER A 24 8.90 -11.11 3.89
CA SER A 24 9.99 -10.78 4.82
C SER A 24 9.54 -10.30 6.20
N PHE A 25 8.30 -9.84 6.34
CA PHE A 25 7.83 -9.14 7.52
C PHE A 25 7.59 -10.09 8.72
N PHE A 26 6.98 -11.26 8.48
CA PHE A 26 6.73 -12.29 9.51
C PHE A 26 7.49 -13.60 9.29
N GLU A 27 8.50 -13.59 8.43
CA GLU A 27 9.18 -14.81 7.98
C GLU A 27 8.21 -15.87 7.41
N GLU A 28 7.02 -15.44 6.96
CA GLU A 28 6.03 -16.30 6.36
C GLU A 28 6.58 -16.80 5.02
N GLU A 29 6.52 -18.10 4.82
CA GLU A 29 6.89 -18.71 3.54
C GLU A 29 5.93 -19.83 3.13
N GLU A 30 5.95 -20.08 1.83
CA GLU A 30 5.25 -21.20 1.25
C GLU A 30 6.15 -21.90 0.24
N GLN A 31 6.50 -23.14 0.58
CA GLN A 31 7.24 -24.05 -0.29
C GLN A 31 6.27 -24.67 -1.31
N ILE A 32 6.61 -24.56 -2.59
CA ILE A 32 5.80 -25.03 -3.72
C ILE A 32 6.53 -26.13 -4.49
N GLU A 33 7.82 -25.92 -4.76
CA GLU A 33 8.74 -26.86 -5.42
C GLU A 33 8.17 -27.61 -6.63
N ALA A 34 7.43 -26.90 -7.50
CA ALA A 34 6.68 -27.50 -8.60
C ALA A 34 6.96 -26.84 -9.95
N TYR A 35 6.82 -27.64 -11.01
CA TYR A 35 6.91 -27.17 -12.39
C TYR A 35 5.53 -26.83 -12.94
N TYR A 36 5.42 -25.69 -13.61
CA TYR A 36 4.18 -25.20 -14.19
C TYR A 36 4.38 -24.82 -15.67
N PRO A 37 3.48 -25.29 -16.57
CA PRO A 37 3.38 -24.79 -17.93
C PRO A 37 3.08 -23.28 -17.98
N LYS A 38 3.51 -22.62 -19.06
CA LYS A 38 3.34 -21.18 -19.26
C LYS A 38 1.88 -20.75 -19.25
N GLU A 39 0.97 -21.59 -19.76
CA GLU A 39 -0.44 -21.22 -19.91
C GLU A 39 -1.19 -21.11 -18.58
N ILE A 40 -0.68 -21.74 -17.52
CA ILE A 40 -1.33 -21.76 -16.20
C ILE A 40 -0.55 -20.99 -15.13
N PHE A 41 0.66 -20.53 -15.46
CA PHE A 41 1.58 -19.97 -14.48
C PHE A 41 1.06 -18.66 -13.87
N ASP A 42 0.38 -17.84 -14.67
CA ASP A 42 -0.22 -16.57 -14.23
C ASP A 42 -1.16 -16.80 -13.03
N ALA A 43 -2.09 -17.75 -13.16
CA ALA A 43 -3.03 -18.11 -12.09
C ALA A 43 -2.32 -18.70 -10.86
N VAL A 44 -1.22 -19.43 -11.06
CA VAL A 44 -0.44 -20.03 -9.97
C VAL A 44 0.32 -18.96 -9.19
N LEU A 45 0.87 -17.96 -9.87
CA LEU A 45 1.57 -16.85 -9.24
C LEU A 45 0.60 -15.99 -8.42
N ASP A 46 -0.56 -15.69 -9.00
CA ASP A 46 -1.64 -14.94 -8.35
C ASP A 46 -2.16 -15.64 -7.09
N ASP A 47 -2.41 -16.94 -7.18
CA ASP A 47 -2.87 -17.75 -6.05
C ASP A 47 -1.80 -17.89 -4.96
N ALA A 48 -0.52 -18.03 -5.34
CA ALA A 48 0.57 -18.04 -4.38
C ALA A 48 0.73 -16.69 -3.65
N LEU A 49 0.56 -15.57 -4.37
CA LEU A 49 0.56 -14.24 -3.78
C LEU A 49 -0.59 -14.06 -2.80
N LEU A 50 -1.81 -14.42 -3.20
CA LEU A 50 -2.97 -14.33 -2.33
C LEU A 50 -2.80 -15.18 -1.07
N ARG A 51 -2.27 -16.40 -1.21
CA ARG A 51 -2.00 -17.29 -0.06
C ARG A 51 -0.99 -16.68 0.91
N ILE A 52 0.13 -16.14 0.43
CA ILE A 52 1.13 -15.55 1.32
C ILE A 52 0.62 -14.28 1.99
N LEU A 53 -0.10 -13.42 1.26
CA LEU A 53 -0.71 -12.21 1.83
C LEU A 53 -1.76 -12.55 2.89
N ARG A 54 -2.58 -13.58 2.67
CA ARG A 54 -3.54 -14.06 3.69
C ARG A 54 -2.84 -14.59 4.94
N LYS A 55 -1.71 -15.28 4.81
CA LYS A 55 -0.92 -15.73 5.98
C LYS A 55 -0.40 -14.55 6.78
N VAL A 56 0.21 -13.57 6.09
CA VAL A 56 0.68 -12.33 6.71
C VAL A 56 -0.46 -11.61 7.41
N PHE A 57 -1.60 -11.42 6.75
CA PHE A 57 -2.79 -10.80 7.33
C PHE A 57 -3.28 -11.52 8.58
N ASN A 58 -3.42 -12.84 8.53
CA ASN A 58 -3.81 -13.62 9.71
C ASN A 58 -2.78 -13.55 10.85
N SER A 59 -1.51 -13.30 10.54
CA SER A 59 -0.46 -13.08 11.54
C SER A 59 -0.56 -11.69 12.16
N LEU A 60 -0.88 -10.66 11.36
CA LEU A 60 -1.22 -9.31 11.84
C LEU A 60 -2.44 -9.33 12.77
N GLU A 61 -3.51 -10.02 12.39
CA GLU A 61 -4.72 -10.17 13.20
C GLU A 61 -4.44 -10.79 14.57
N LYS A 62 -3.46 -11.69 14.67
CA LYS A 62 -3.07 -12.30 15.95
C LYS A 62 -2.28 -11.34 16.84
N ILE A 63 -1.49 -10.46 16.24
CA ILE A 63 -0.70 -9.47 16.97
C ILE A 63 -1.62 -8.35 17.47
N GLY A 64 -2.51 -7.88 16.59
CA GLY A 64 -3.55 -6.89 16.91
C GLY A 64 -3.02 -5.46 17.03
N GLU A 65 -1.79 -5.19 16.59
CA GLU A 65 -1.21 -3.85 16.58
C GLU A 65 -1.46 -3.14 15.25
N VAL A 66 -2.15 -2.02 15.33
CA VAL A 66 -2.60 -1.21 14.18
C VAL A 66 -1.44 -0.71 13.31
N GLU A 67 -0.31 -0.36 13.91
CA GLU A 67 0.89 0.12 13.21
C GLU A 67 1.49 -0.94 12.25
N GLU A 68 1.32 -2.23 12.54
CA GLU A 68 1.83 -3.30 11.69
C GLU A 68 1.00 -3.47 10.40
N TYR A 69 -0.29 -3.15 10.45
CA TYR A 69 -1.15 -3.17 9.27
C TYR A 69 -0.79 -2.09 8.25
N LEU A 70 -0.27 -0.94 8.69
CA LEU A 70 0.25 0.08 7.75
C LEU A 70 1.42 -0.47 6.91
N GLN A 71 2.27 -1.33 7.50
CA GLN A 71 3.37 -1.97 6.77
C GLN A 71 2.88 -3.02 5.75
N PHE A 72 1.67 -3.56 5.93
CA PHE A 72 1.04 -4.47 4.97
C PHE A 72 0.59 -3.75 3.69
N LEU A 73 0.19 -2.49 3.81
CA LEU A 73 -0.36 -1.71 2.70
C LEU A 73 0.72 -1.28 1.70
N ASP A 74 1.95 -1.08 2.17
CA ASP A 74 3.12 -0.72 1.35
C ASP A 74 4.04 -1.93 1.10
N PHE A 75 3.49 -3.00 0.52
CA PHE A 75 4.29 -4.16 0.15
C PHE A 75 4.84 -4.08 -1.27
N HIS A 76 6.08 -4.52 -1.46
CA HIS A 76 6.70 -4.63 -2.78
C HIS A 76 6.94 -6.08 -3.20
N LEU A 77 6.72 -6.34 -4.48
CA LEU A 77 6.97 -7.64 -5.08
C LEU A 77 8.40 -7.72 -5.63
N VAL A 78 9.07 -8.83 -5.36
CA VAL A 78 10.45 -9.07 -5.79
C VAL A 78 10.58 -10.38 -6.55
N ASN A 79 11.16 -10.31 -7.75
CA ASN A 79 11.50 -11.46 -8.56
C ASN A 79 12.96 -11.87 -8.29
N VAL A 80 13.19 -12.83 -7.40
CA VAL A 80 14.54 -13.12 -6.86
C VAL A 80 15.50 -13.63 -7.92
N TYR A 81 15.03 -14.49 -8.83
CA TYR A 81 15.88 -15.07 -9.88
C TYR A 81 15.83 -14.30 -11.20
N ASN A 82 15.18 -13.12 -11.23
CA ASN A 82 14.99 -12.33 -12.44
C ASN A 82 14.37 -13.15 -13.60
N SER A 83 13.42 -14.03 -13.28
CA SER A 83 12.67 -14.77 -14.30
C SER A 83 11.99 -13.79 -15.25
N SER A 84 12.26 -13.94 -16.55
CA SER A 84 11.67 -13.08 -17.58
C SER A 84 10.15 -13.25 -17.67
N PHE A 85 9.65 -14.42 -17.29
CA PHE A 85 8.22 -14.72 -17.23
C PHE A 85 7.54 -13.94 -16.11
N VAL A 86 8.08 -14.04 -14.89
CA VAL A 86 7.54 -13.38 -13.69
C VAL A 86 7.56 -11.86 -13.82
N SER A 87 8.63 -11.30 -14.37
CA SER A 87 8.74 -9.84 -14.56
C SER A 87 7.65 -9.27 -15.47
N LYS A 88 7.16 -10.02 -16.46
CA LYS A 88 6.04 -9.57 -17.30
C LYS A 88 4.71 -9.56 -16.54
N HIS A 89 4.55 -10.51 -15.63
CA HIS A 89 3.33 -10.65 -14.83
C HIS A 89 3.17 -9.49 -13.84
N PHE A 90 4.25 -9.08 -13.17
CA PHE A 90 4.21 -7.97 -12.21
C PHE A 90 3.88 -6.61 -12.83
N LEU A 91 4.18 -6.40 -14.11
CA LEU A 91 3.89 -5.14 -14.80
C LEU A 91 2.39 -4.92 -15.11
N LEU A 92 1.56 -5.97 -15.00
CA LEU A 92 0.16 -5.95 -15.42
C LEU A 92 -0.80 -6.25 -14.27
N TYR A 93 -0.30 -6.25 -13.03
CA TYR A 93 -1.03 -6.82 -11.90
C TYR A 93 -2.32 -6.06 -11.57
N LYS A 94 -3.46 -6.77 -11.70
CA LYS A 94 -4.78 -6.38 -11.21
C LYS A 94 -5.47 -7.63 -10.66
N ASN A 95 -5.12 -8.02 -9.45
CA ASN A 95 -5.77 -9.15 -8.79
C ASN A 95 -6.84 -8.63 -7.83
N THR A 96 -8.10 -8.88 -8.18
CA THR A 96 -9.26 -8.42 -7.40
C THR A 96 -9.29 -9.01 -5.98
N ASP A 97 -8.79 -10.23 -5.76
CA ASP A 97 -8.78 -10.83 -4.43
C ASP A 97 -7.72 -10.18 -3.52
N VAL A 98 -6.62 -9.70 -4.09
CA VAL A 98 -5.64 -8.89 -3.37
C VAL A 98 -6.18 -7.49 -3.10
N ASP A 99 -6.85 -6.87 -4.06
CA ASP A 99 -7.55 -5.60 -3.84
C ASP A 99 -8.55 -5.71 -2.67
N ASN A 100 -9.39 -6.75 -2.65
CA ASN A 100 -10.35 -7.00 -1.56
C ASN A 100 -9.66 -7.20 -0.20
N LEU A 101 -8.51 -7.87 -0.18
CA LEU A 101 -7.75 -8.07 1.06
C LEU A 101 -7.17 -6.75 1.57
N LEU A 102 -6.68 -5.89 0.66
CA LEU A 102 -6.19 -4.55 1.01
C LEU A 102 -7.32 -3.65 1.50
N GLU A 103 -8.52 -3.74 0.93
CA GLU A 103 -9.70 -3.02 1.42
C GLU A 103 -10.04 -3.38 2.87
N HIS A 104 -9.97 -4.66 3.24
CA HIS A 104 -10.17 -5.08 4.63
C HIS A 104 -9.13 -4.47 5.57
N VAL A 105 -7.85 -4.48 5.18
CA VAL A 105 -6.79 -3.86 5.97
C VAL A 105 -7.01 -2.36 6.10
N LEU A 106 -7.41 -1.69 5.02
CA LEU A 106 -7.69 -0.27 5.01
C LEU A 106 -8.80 0.10 6.00
N MET A 107 -9.84 -0.72 6.15
CA MET A 107 -10.89 -0.47 7.15
C MET A 107 -10.33 -0.47 8.58
N GLU A 108 -9.35 -1.31 8.89
CA GLU A 108 -8.73 -1.39 10.22
C GLU A 108 -7.76 -0.23 10.50
N VAL A 109 -7.17 0.37 9.45
CA VAL A 109 -6.17 1.45 9.60
C VAL A 109 -6.62 2.80 9.03
N ALA A 110 -7.88 2.98 8.65
CA ALA A 110 -8.36 4.22 8.05
C ALA A 110 -8.16 5.44 8.97
N GLU A 111 -8.54 5.31 10.25
CA GLU A 111 -8.38 6.33 11.28
C GLU A 111 -6.91 6.69 11.55
N PRO A 112 -6.03 5.74 11.92
CA PRO A 112 -4.62 6.04 12.19
C PRO A 112 -3.86 6.54 10.94
N LEU A 113 -4.20 6.04 9.74
CA LEU A 113 -3.61 6.54 8.49
C LEU A 113 -4.00 8.01 8.25
N ALA A 114 -5.27 8.35 8.47
CA ALA A 114 -5.76 9.72 8.34
C ALA A 114 -5.17 10.65 9.40
N GLU A 115 -5.08 10.21 10.65
CA GLU A 115 -4.46 10.95 11.75
C GLU A 115 -3.00 11.25 11.46
N GLY A 116 -2.19 10.24 11.10
CA GLY A 116 -0.78 10.45 10.78
C GLY A 116 -0.54 11.37 9.56
N TYR A 117 -1.39 11.25 8.54
CA TYR A 117 -1.36 12.17 7.40
C TYR A 117 -1.71 13.61 7.79
N PHE A 118 -2.76 13.77 8.62
CA PHE A 118 -3.20 15.07 9.11
C PHE A 118 -2.15 15.75 9.99
N GLU A 119 -1.54 15.02 10.93
CA GLU A 119 -0.48 15.57 11.79
C GLU A 119 0.70 16.09 10.97
N THR A 120 1.17 15.29 10.00
CA THR A 120 2.26 15.68 9.10
C THR A 120 1.91 16.92 8.26
N LEU A 121 0.65 17.00 7.80
CA LEU A 121 0.18 18.13 7.00
C LEU A 121 0.08 19.42 7.83
N ILE A 122 -0.42 19.35 9.07
CA ILE A 122 -0.46 20.52 9.97
C ILE A 122 0.93 21.06 10.20
N ASP A 123 1.86 20.21 10.64
CA ASP A 123 3.23 20.62 10.95
C ASP A 123 3.89 21.31 9.75
N TYR A 124 3.64 20.77 8.56
CA TYR A 124 4.13 21.36 7.31
C TYR A 124 3.49 22.72 7.01
N LEU A 125 2.17 22.86 7.13
CA LEU A 125 1.47 24.11 6.84
C LEU A 125 1.81 25.21 7.87
N GLU A 126 1.86 24.89 9.16
CA GLU A 126 2.25 25.83 10.22
C GLU A 126 3.68 26.33 10.06
N THR A 127 4.57 25.52 9.47
CA THR A 127 5.95 25.93 9.19
C THR A 127 6.04 26.89 7.99
N ASN A 128 5.12 26.80 7.04
CA ASN A 128 5.22 27.50 5.74
C ASN A 128 4.24 28.67 5.57
N ILE A 129 3.17 28.75 6.37
CA ILE A 129 2.23 29.87 6.37
C ILE A 129 2.55 30.78 7.56
N GLU A 130 2.77 32.08 7.32
CA GLU A 130 3.19 33.03 8.37
C GLU A 130 2.07 33.35 9.38
N ASP A 131 0.81 33.18 9.00
CA ASP A 131 -0.37 33.45 9.82
C ASP A 131 -0.87 32.22 10.58
N GLU A 132 -1.79 32.44 11.53
CA GLU A 132 -2.47 31.35 12.23
C GLU A 132 -3.21 30.43 11.24
N VAL A 133 -2.88 29.14 11.31
CA VAL A 133 -3.48 28.08 10.50
C VAL A 133 -4.39 27.25 11.38
N PHE A 134 -5.63 27.04 10.94
CA PHE A 134 -6.54 26.07 11.53
C PHE A 134 -6.77 24.96 10.53
N VAL A 135 -6.53 23.71 10.93
CA VAL A 135 -6.79 22.53 10.10
C VAL A 135 -7.82 21.65 10.80
N ASP A 136 -8.86 21.24 10.07
CA ASP A 136 -9.85 20.24 10.48
C ASP A 136 -9.78 19.06 9.49
N PHE A 137 -10.01 17.85 9.98
CA PHE A 137 -10.12 16.66 9.13
C PHE A 137 -11.31 15.80 9.52
N ARG A 138 -11.89 15.12 8.53
CA ARG A 138 -12.99 14.17 8.73
C ARG A 138 -12.86 12.99 7.81
N LEU A 139 -13.09 11.81 8.38
CA LEU A 139 -13.24 10.59 7.60
C LEU A 139 -14.69 10.40 7.14
N ASN A 140 -14.86 10.15 5.85
CA ASN A 140 -16.13 9.81 5.23
C ASN A 140 -16.00 8.48 4.47
N GLY A 141 -16.03 7.37 5.20
CA GLY A 141 -15.73 6.06 4.64
C GLY A 141 -14.27 5.97 4.21
N GLU A 142 -14.03 5.86 2.90
CA GLU A 142 -12.69 5.75 2.30
C GLU A 142 -12.10 7.09 1.83
N GLU A 143 -12.77 8.19 2.15
CA GLU A 143 -12.33 9.54 1.78
C GLU A 143 -11.94 10.33 3.03
N LEU A 144 -10.76 10.97 2.98
CA LEU A 144 -10.28 11.92 3.95
C LEU A 144 -10.61 13.34 3.46
N LEU A 145 -11.47 14.05 4.19
CA LEU A 145 -11.77 15.45 3.94
C LEU A 145 -10.86 16.31 4.80
N LEU A 146 -10.09 17.18 4.16
CA LEU A 146 -9.17 18.11 4.79
C LEU A 146 -9.67 19.53 4.59
N GLU A 147 -9.59 20.34 5.64
CA GLU A 147 -10.09 21.70 5.63
C GLU A 147 -9.09 22.62 6.32
N VAL A 148 -8.50 23.52 5.55
CA VAL A 148 -7.52 24.50 6.04
C VAL A 148 -8.14 25.88 6.01
N GLN A 149 -8.03 26.60 7.12
CA GLN A 149 -8.45 27.98 7.24
C GLN A 149 -7.28 28.84 7.74
N SER A 150 -6.97 29.89 6.97
CA SER A 150 -6.02 30.94 7.36
C SER A 150 -6.44 32.27 6.73
N GLN A 151 -6.10 33.40 7.35
CA GLN A 151 -6.42 34.75 6.86
C GLN A 151 -7.91 34.98 6.51
N GLY A 152 -8.84 34.26 7.15
CA GLY A 152 -10.28 34.32 6.84
C GLY A 152 -10.68 33.65 5.51
N LYS A 153 -9.74 33.02 4.80
CA LYS A 153 -9.98 32.15 3.65
C LYS A 153 -10.01 30.70 4.12
N LYS A 154 -10.87 29.89 3.49
CA LYS A 154 -11.11 28.50 3.84
C LYS A 154 -11.04 27.66 2.58
N ILE A 155 -10.22 26.61 2.59
CA ILE A 155 -9.99 25.71 1.47
C ILE A 155 -10.21 24.28 1.95
N SER A 156 -10.84 23.47 1.10
CA SER A 156 -11.12 22.07 1.39
C SER A 156 -10.54 21.19 0.30
N GLN A 157 -9.99 20.04 0.69
CA GLN A 157 -9.48 18.99 -0.18
C GLN A 157 -10.09 17.64 0.21
N ILE A 158 -10.19 16.74 -0.75
CA ILE A 158 -10.66 15.38 -0.53
C ILE A 158 -9.59 14.44 -1.06
N GLU A 159 -9.08 13.57 -0.18
CA GLU A 159 -8.07 12.58 -0.51
C GLU A 159 -8.61 11.16 -0.31
N PRO A 160 -8.60 10.30 -1.35
CA PRO A 160 -8.93 8.89 -1.16
C PRO A 160 -7.87 8.19 -0.32
N LEU A 161 -8.27 7.43 0.71
CA LEU A 161 -7.32 6.69 1.54
C LEU A 161 -6.51 5.67 0.74
N LYS A 162 -7.10 5.10 -0.31
CA LYS A 162 -6.40 4.21 -1.24
C LYS A 162 -5.25 4.92 -1.97
N GLN A 163 -5.37 6.21 -2.23
CA GLN A 163 -4.30 6.99 -2.86
C GLN A 163 -3.12 7.18 -1.91
N LEU A 164 -3.38 7.39 -0.61
CA LEU A 164 -2.34 7.50 0.42
C LEU A 164 -1.51 6.22 0.56
N ILE A 165 -2.08 5.05 0.23
CA ILE A 165 -1.38 3.77 0.23
C ILE A 165 -0.45 3.64 -0.98
N VAL A 166 -0.98 3.98 -2.15
CA VAL A 166 -0.27 3.75 -3.41
C VAL A 166 0.85 4.76 -3.60
N ASP A 167 0.63 6.00 -3.18
CA ASP A 167 1.55 7.10 -3.44
C ASP A 167 1.45 8.19 -2.36
N TYR A 168 1.86 7.81 -1.14
CA TYR A 168 1.79 8.69 0.03
C TYR A 168 2.51 10.02 -0.20
N ASP A 169 3.76 9.95 -0.66
CA ASP A 169 4.63 11.13 -0.83
C ASP A 169 4.11 12.05 -1.94
N GLU A 170 3.73 11.51 -3.11
CA GLU A 170 3.20 12.32 -4.20
C GLU A 170 1.84 12.94 -3.82
N SER A 171 0.98 12.19 -3.13
CA SER A 171 -0.30 12.70 -2.61
C SER A 171 -0.07 13.85 -1.62
N PHE A 172 0.86 13.67 -0.68
CA PHE A 172 1.21 14.69 0.30
C PHE A 172 1.72 15.97 -0.36
N GLU A 173 2.71 15.85 -1.25
CA GLU A 173 3.28 17.00 -1.96
C GLU A 173 2.23 17.78 -2.74
N ARG A 174 1.33 17.07 -3.44
CA ARG A 174 0.25 17.70 -4.22
C ARG A 174 -0.71 18.45 -3.31
N VAL A 175 -1.26 17.79 -2.28
CA VAL A 175 -2.25 18.40 -1.37
C VAL A 175 -1.65 19.58 -0.62
N ALA A 176 -0.42 19.44 -0.12
CA ALA A 176 0.29 20.50 0.57
C ALA A 176 0.55 21.71 -0.34
N THR A 177 0.99 21.48 -1.58
CA THR A 177 1.20 22.54 -2.58
C THR A 177 -0.10 23.27 -2.88
N GLU A 178 -1.20 22.56 -3.10
CA GLU A 178 -2.51 23.16 -3.36
C GLU A 178 -2.98 24.06 -2.21
N PHE A 179 -2.74 23.68 -0.95
CA PHE A 179 -3.04 24.54 0.18
C PHE A 179 -2.13 25.77 0.21
N LEU A 180 -0.81 25.62 0.06
CA LEU A 180 0.14 26.74 0.08
C LEU A 180 -0.15 27.77 -1.01
N GLU A 181 -0.41 27.34 -2.25
CA GLU A 181 -0.76 28.24 -3.35
C GLU A 181 -2.05 29.04 -3.11
N ASN A 182 -2.90 28.59 -2.19
CA ASN A 182 -4.11 29.30 -1.82
C ASN A 182 -3.91 30.33 -0.70
N PHE A 183 -2.82 30.26 0.07
CA PHE A 183 -2.58 31.13 1.23
C PHE A 183 -1.32 32.00 1.12
N ILE A 184 -0.49 31.79 0.08
CA ILE A 184 0.63 32.65 -0.33
C ILE A 184 0.17 33.61 -1.44
#